data_AF-A0A953Z5Q4-F1
#
_entry.id   AF-A0A953Z5Q4-F1
#
_cell.length_a   1.000
_cell.length_b   1.000
_cell.length_c   1.000
_cell.angle_alpha   90.00
_cell.angle_beta   90.00
_cell.angle_gamma   90.00
#
_symmetry.space_group_name_H-M   'P 1'
#
loop_
_entity.id
_entity.type
_entity.pdbx_description
1 polymer ?
#
loop_
_entity_poly.entity_id
_entity_poly.type
_entity_poly.pdbx_seq_one_letter_code
_entity_poly.pdbx_strand_id
1 'polypeptide(L)' 'AVIFLQTSAKDPNAYPAPNPYRTETPTQARKIDDALQAIWSRHPNYRLIPCETKFYEKVADVLFALHDALGTRPPEHRS' A
#
# COMPACT_ATOMS: atom_id res chain seq x y z
N ALA A 1 -7.24 -1.69 9.91
CA ALA A 1 -6.60 -2.44 8.82
C ALA A 1 -5.39 -1.66 8.32
N VAL A 2 -4.43 -2.32 7.66
CA VAL A 2 -3.29 -1.67 7.01
C VAL A 2 -3.35 -1.97 5.52
N ILE A 3 -3.46 -0.92 4.72
CA ILE A 3 -3.43 -1.01 3.26
C ILE A 3 -2.12 -0.38 2.81
N PHE A 4 -1.18 -1.21 2.41
CA PHE A 4 0.18 -0.82 2.09
C PHE A 4 0.32 -0.59 0.59
N LEU A 5 0.57 0.66 0.20
CA LEU A 5 0.85 1.00 -1.20
C LEU A 5 2.35 0.89 -1.46
N GLN A 6 2.75 -0.14 -2.19
CA GLN A 6 4.15 -0.33 -2.52
C GLN A 6 4.67 0.83 -3.38
N THR A 7 5.88 1.29 -3.05
CA THR A 7 6.57 2.36 -3.77
C THR A 7 6.87 1.95 -5.21
N SER A 8 6.79 2.91 -6.15
CA SER A 8 7.21 2.70 -7.54
C SER A 8 8.71 2.42 -7.70
N ALA A 9 9.53 2.69 -6.66
CA ALA A 9 10.95 2.36 -6.69
C ALA A 9 11.24 0.84 -6.70
N LYS A 10 10.22 0.00 -6.51
CA LYS A 10 10.28 -1.46 -6.65
C LYS A 10 10.15 -1.93 -8.10
N ASP A 11 9.53 -1.13 -8.99
CA ASP A 11 9.51 -1.39 -10.42
C ASP A 11 10.76 -0.77 -11.08
N PRO A 12 11.63 -1.57 -11.72
CA PRO A 12 12.82 -1.08 -12.42
C PRO A 12 12.50 -0.10 -13.56
N ASN A 13 11.28 -0.14 -14.12
CA ASN A 13 10.85 0.64 -15.26
C ASN A 13 10.06 1.90 -14.89
N ALA A 14 9.47 1.96 -13.68
CA ALA A 14 8.67 3.11 -13.21
C ALA A 14 9.52 4.24 -12.60
N TYR A 15 10.84 4.08 -12.56
CA TYR A 15 11.78 5.08 -12.08
C TYR A 15 12.56 5.68 -13.27
N PRO A 16 12.63 7.02 -13.44
CA PRO A 16 12.36 8.08 -12.47
C PRO A 16 11.05 8.79 -12.77
N ALA A 17 9.96 8.49 -12.06
CA ALA A 17 8.86 9.45 -11.96
C ALA A 17 9.32 10.56 -10.98
N PRO A 18 9.57 11.81 -11.45
CA PRO A 18 10.06 12.87 -10.57
C PRO A 18 8.92 13.33 -9.68
N ASN A 19 8.74 12.68 -8.53
CA ASN A 19 8.02 13.32 -7.44
C ASN A 19 8.97 14.42 -6.89
N PRO A 20 8.69 15.72 -7.12
CA PRO A 20 9.61 16.80 -6.75
C PRO A 20 9.77 16.95 -5.23
N TYR A 21 8.91 16.30 -4.45
CA TYR A 21 8.98 16.28 -2.99
C TYR A 21 9.79 15.09 -2.45
N ARG A 22 10.31 14.23 -3.33
CA ARG A 22 11.10 13.07 -2.94
C ARG A 22 12.52 13.52 -2.57
N THR A 23 12.95 13.23 -1.35
CA THR A 23 14.29 13.60 -0.85
C THR A 23 15.24 12.39 -0.79
N GLU A 24 14.70 11.19 -0.96
CA GLU A 24 15.42 9.94 -0.95
C GLU A 24 15.81 9.46 -2.37
N THR A 25 16.96 8.78 -2.46
CA THR A 25 17.39 8.03 -3.66
C THR A 25 16.47 6.81 -3.90
N PRO A 26 16.43 6.23 -5.12
CA PRO A 26 15.60 5.04 -5.37
C PRO A 26 15.99 3.85 -4.48
N THR A 27 17.27 3.68 -4.17
CA THR A 27 17.73 2.65 -3.24
C THR A 27 17.28 2.91 -1.81
N GLN A 28 17.29 4.16 -1.36
CA GLN A 28 16.73 4.52 -0.05
C GLN A 28 15.22 4.31 -0.01
N ALA A 29 14.49 4.69 -1.07
CA ALA A 29 13.05 4.45 -1.17
C ALA A 29 12.71 2.96 -1.05
N ARG A 30 13.44 2.07 -1.74
CA ARG A 30 13.28 0.61 -1.61
C ARG A 30 13.54 0.13 -0.18
N LYS A 31 14.60 0.61 0.47
CA LYS A 31 14.93 0.24 1.86
C LYS A 31 13.86 0.68 2.85
N ILE A 32 13.30 1.89 2.67
CA ILE A 32 12.20 2.41 3.49
C ILE A 32 10.95 1.54 3.29
N ASP A 33 10.62 1.22 2.03
CA ASP A 33 9.47 0.37 1.69
C ASP A 33 9.60 -1.03 2.33
N ASP A 34 10.78 -1.65 2.24
CA ASP A 34 11.08 -2.95 2.86
C ASP A 34 10.97 -2.90 4.40
N ALA A 35 11.51 -1.87 5.04
CA ALA A 35 11.45 -1.71 6.48
C ALA A 35 10.00 -1.52 6.97
N LEU A 36 9.23 -0.67 6.27
CA LEU A 36 7.83 -0.44 6.59
C LEU A 36 7.00 -1.72 6.38
N GLN A 37 7.21 -2.43 5.27
CA GLN A 37 6.53 -3.69 5.00
C GLN A 37 6.84 -4.74 6.07
N ALA A 38 8.10 -4.86 6.51
CA ALA A 38 8.49 -5.79 7.58
C ALA A 38 7.78 -5.49 8.92
N ILE A 39 7.56 -4.21 9.24
CA ILE A 39 6.83 -3.79 10.45
C ILE A 39 5.33 -4.06 10.30
N TRP A 40 4.74 -3.57 9.20
CA TRP A 40 3.29 -3.52 9.03
C TRP A 40 2.66 -4.84 8.59
N SER A 41 3.42 -5.73 7.94
CA SER A 41 2.94 -7.06 7.52
C SER A 41 2.49 -7.94 8.69
N ARG A 42 2.89 -7.60 9.92
CA ARG A 42 2.47 -8.28 11.15
C ARG A 42 1.06 -7.91 11.60
N HIS A 43 0.45 -6.87 11.02
CA HIS A 43 -0.91 -6.47 11.36
C HIS A 43 -1.92 -7.52 10.83
N PRO A 44 -2.89 -7.98 11.63
CA PRO A 44 -3.79 -9.09 11.24
C PRO A 44 -4.61 -8.81 9.99
N ASN A 45 -4.92 -7.53 9.74
CA ASN A 45 -5.63 -7.07 8.54
C ASN A 45 -4.70 -6.27 7.62
N TYR A 46 -3.55 -6.85 7.26
CA TYR A 46 -2.60 -6.27 6.30
C TYR A 46 -2.97 -6.64 4.86
N ARG A 47 -2.93 -5.66 3.95
CA ARG A 47 -3.17 -5.81 2.51
C ARG A 47 -2.06 -5.08 1.76
N LEU A 48 -1.30 -5.79 0.94
CA LEU A 48 -0.27 -5.19 0.06
C LEU A 48 -0.87 -4.90 -1.31
N ILE A 49 -0.69 -3.67 -1.79
CA ILE A 49 -1.01 -3.25 -3.16
C ILE A 49 0.33 -3.05 -3.91
N PRO A 50 0.71 -3.94 -4.84
CA PRO A 50 1.98 -3.85 -5.57
C PRO A 50 2.12 -2.57 -6.40
N CYS A 51 3.36 -2.26 -6.79
CA CYS A 51 3.64 -1.07 -7.59
C CYS A 51 3.44 -1.25 -9.10
N GLU A 52 3.38 -2.49 -9.59
CA GLU A 52 3.33 -2.86 -11.02
C GLU A 52 1.90 -2.83 -11.61
N THR A 53 0.88 -2.50 -10.81
CA THR A 53 -0.49 -2.35 -11.31
C THR A 53 -0.67 -1.02 -12.03
N LYS A 54 -1.51 -1.01 -13.08
CA LYS A 54 -1.88 0.27 -13.72
C LYS A 54 -2.56 1.15 -12.68
N PHE A 55 -2.43 2.47 -12.82
CA PHE A 55 -2.95 3.41 -11.81
C PHE A 55 -4.42 3.16 -11.43
N TYR A 56 -5.29 2.89 -12.41
CA TYR A 56 -6.70 2.63 -12.15
C TYR A 56 -6.96 1.29 -11.45
N GLU A 57 -6.16 0.25 -11.73
CA GLU A 57 -6.20 -1.04 -11.01
C GLU A 57 -5.78 -0.83 -9.56
N LYS A 58 -4.72 -0.05 -9.33
CA LYS A 58 -4.27 0.32 -7.99
C LYS A 58 -5.36 1.02 -7.17
N VAL A 59 -6.09 1.96 -7.79
CA VAL A 59 -7.22 2.64 -7.12
C VAL A 59 -8.35 1.65 -6.79
N ALA A 60 -8.70 0.76 -7.73
CA ALA A 60 -9.72 -0.25 -7.51
C ALA A 60 -9.36 -1.21 -6.36
N ASP A 61 -8.12 -1.71 -6.33
CA ASP A 61 -7.65 -2.62 -5.27
C ASP A 61 -7.67 -1.96 -3.89
N VAL A 62 -7.32 -0.67 -3.82
CA VAL A 62 -7.40 0.11 -2.58
C VAL A 62 -8.84 0.26 -2.11
N LEU A 63 -9.77 0.59 -3.01
CA LEU A 63 -11.18 0.72 -2.66
C LEU A 63 -11.76 -0.61 -2.18
N PHE A 64 -11.40 -1.73 -2.82
CA PHE A 64 -11.79 -3.06 -2.39
C PHE A 64 -11.24 -3.38 -1.00
N ALA A 65 -9.94 -3.13 -0.77
CA ALA A 65 -9.31 -3.34 0.53
C ALA A 65 -9.92 -2.48 1.65
N LEU A 66 -10.31 -1.24 1.34
CA LEU A 66 -11.04 -0.35 2.26
C LEU A 66 -12.44 -0.89 2.57
N HIS A 67 -13.18 -1.33 1.56
CA HIS A 67 -14.51 -1.90 1.74
C HIS A 67 -14.47 -3.13 2.64
N ASP A 68 -13.57 -4.08 2.38
CA ASP A 68 -13.36 -5.28 3.21
C ASP A 68 -12.99 -4.92 4.67
N ALA A 69 -12.10 -3.95 4.83
CA ALA A 69 -11.66 -3.49 6.14
C ALA A 69 -12.75 -2.78 6.97
N LEU A 70 -13.71 -2.11 6.32
CA LEU A 70 -14.76 -1.32 6.98
C LEU A 70 -16.10 -2.05 7.04
N GLY A 71 -16.38 -2.96 6.11
CA GLY A 71 -17.60 -3.75 6.02
C GLY A 71 -17.70 -4.87 7.06
N THR A 72 -16.65 -5.10 7.84
CA THR A 72 -16.55 -6.14 8.88
C THR A 72 -16.96 -5.68 10.28
N ARG A 73 -17.76 -4.60 10.44
CA ARG A 73 -18.46 -4.37 11.72
C ARG A 73 -19.44 -5.53 11.97
N PRO A 74 -19.36 -6.27 13.09
CA PRO A 74 -20.47 -7.13 13.51
C PRO A 74 -21.74 -6.26 13.60
N PRO A 75 -22.93 -6.77 13.25
CA PRO A 75 -24.17 -6.04 13.50
C PRO A 75 -24.22 -5.69 14.99
N GLU A 76 -24.34 -4.40 15.29
CA GLU A 76 -24.60 -3.93 16.64
C GLU A 76 -25.91 -4.59 17.09
N HIS A 77 -25.84 -5.54 18.02
CA HIS A 77 -27.03 -6.08 18.68
C HIS A 77 -27.71 -4.92 19.41
N ARG A 78 -28.70 -4.29 18.77
CA ARG A 78 -29.66 -3.43 19.46
C ARG A 78 -30.59 -4.36 20.22
N SER A 79 -30.41 -4.39 21.54
CA SER A 79 -31.44 -4.84 22.49
C SER A 79 -32.57 -3.82 22.54
#